data_AF-A0A662U2Y2-F1
#
_entry.id   AF-A0A662U2Y2-F1
#
_cell.length_a   1.000
_cell.length_b   1.000
_cell.length_c   1.000
_cell.angle_alpha   90.00
_cell.angle_beta   90.00
_cell.angle_gamma   90.00
#
_symmetry.space_group_name_H-M   'P 1'
#
loop_
_entity.id
_entity.type
_entity.pdbx_description
1 polymer ?
#
loop_
_entity_poly.entity_id
_entity_poly.type
_entity_poly.pdbx_seq_one_letter_code
_entity_poly.pdbx_strand_id
1 'polypeptide(L)'
;MLGDVEIMFSQKDSAQRWYSKRVMVSEKAANIIMYIYVEDVNNLYDKIGDNVEIVMKPVDQWYGIREFAIQDPFGTILILAQVLA
;
A
#
# COMPACT_ATOMS: atom_id res chain seq x y z
N MET A 1 11.81 17.95 -9.80
CA MET A 1 11.57 17.03 -8.68
C MET A 1 10.30 17.50 -8.02
N LEU A 2 9.26 16.67 -7.97
CA LEU A 2 8.19 16.87 -6.99
C LEU A 2 8.87 16.80 -5.62
N GLY A 3 8.55 17.73 -4.71
CA GLY A 3 9.27 17.88 -3.44
C GLY A 3 9.26 16.58 -2.61
N ASP A 4 10.18 16.49 -1.65
CA ASP A 4 10.54 15.26 -0.92
C ASP A 4 9.37 14.54 -0.20
N VAL A 5 8.19 15.15 -0.13
CA VAL A 5 6.98 14.60 0.51
C VAL A 5 5.74 14.90 -0.32
N GLU A 6 4.95 13.85 -0.60
CA GLU A 6 3.63 13.94 -1.23
C GLU A 6 2.55 13.41 -0.29
N ILE A 7 1.39 14.08 -0.23
CA ILE A 7 0.22 13.62 0.53
C ILE A 7 -0.97 13.58 -0.40
N MET A 8 -1.63 12.42 -0.46
CA MET A 8 -2.88 12.22 -1.20
C MET A 8 -4.07 12.27 -0.25
N PHE A 9 -5.06 13.10 -0.58
CA PHE A 9 -6.38 13.07 0.07
C PHE A 9 -7.38 12.36 -0.83
N SER A 10 -8.17 11.46 -0.27
CA SER A 10 -9.21 10.74 -1.01
C SER A 10 -10.46 10.56 -0.16
N GLN A 11 -11.62 10.54 -0.81
CA GLN A 11 -12.83 10.08 -0.19
C GLN A 11 -12.72 8.58 0.12
N LYS A 12 -13.26 8.16 1.26
CA LYS A 12 -13.26 6.76 1.70
C LYS A 12 -13.73 5.79 0.61
N ASP A 13 -14.86 6.10 -0.03
CA ASP A 13 -15.46 5.24 -1.06
C ASP A 13 -14.61 5.15 -2.34
N SER A 14 -13.81 6.19 -2.63
CA SER A 14 -12.88 6.18 -3.76
C SER A 14 -11.68 5.28 -3.46
N ALA A 15 -11.07 5.41 -2.29
CA ALA A 15 -9.99 4.53 -1.85
C ALA A 15 -10.43 3.06 -1.82
N GLN A 16 -11.63 2.78 -1.31
CA GLN A 16 -12.19 1.43 -1.27
C GLN A 16 -12.43 0.84 -2.67
N ARG A 17 -12.78 1.66 -3.68
CA ARG A 17 -12.94 1.20 -5.07
C ARG A 17 -11.60 0.84 -5.72
N TRP A 18 -10.57 1.65 -5.50
CA TRP A 18 -9.23 1.41 -6.07
C TRP A 18 -8.65 0.07 -5.61
N TYR A 19 -8.69 -0.18 -4.30
CA TYR A 19 -8.15 -1.43 -3.75
C TYR A 19 -9.16 -2.57 -3.69
N SER A 20 -10.45 -2.28 -3.90
CA SER A 20 -11.53 -3.27 -3.89
C SER A 20 -11.46 -4.15 -2.62
N LYS A 21 -11.77 -5.45 -2.72
CA LYS A 21 -11.67 -6.37 -1.57
C LYS A 21 -10.23 -6.68 -1.13
N ARG A 22 -9.23 -6.18 -1.85
CA ARG A 22 -7.82 -6.47 -1.52
C ARG A 22 -7.37 -5.64 -0.34
N VAL A 23 -7.81 -4.39 -0.21
CA VAL A 23 -7.54 -3.54 0.96
C VAL A 23 -8.86 -2.98 1.46
N MET A 24 -9.21 -3.28 2.71
CA MET A 24 -10.43 -2.78 3.34
C MET A 24 -10.14 -1.47 4.07
N VAL A 25 -10.85 -0.41 3.70
CA VAL A 25 -10.81 0.85 4.42
C VAL A 25 -11.61 0.69 5.72
N SER A 26 -11.02 0.99 6.87
CA SER A 26 -11.67 0.75 8.16
C SER A 26 -12.87 1.68 8.38
N GLU A 27 -13.84 1.20 9.14
CA GLU A 27 -14.95 1.99 9.69
C GLU A 27 -14.56 2.77 10.95
N LYS A 28 -13.36 2.51 11.52
CA LYS A 28 -12.87 3.21 12.72
C LYS A 28 -12.29 4.57 12.35
N ALA A 29 -12.49 5.57 13.22
CA ALA A 29 -12.03 6.94 13.03
C ALA A 29 -10.50 7.08 12.88
N ALA A 30 -9.73 6.12 13.39
CA ALA A 30 -8.29 6.02 13.18
C ALA A 30 -8.00 5.05 12.04
N ASN A 31 -8.07 5.53 10.80
CA ASN A 31 -7.64 4.79 9.62
C ASN A 31 -6.74 5.66 8.75
N ILE A 32 -5.59 5.13 8.38
CA ILE A 32 -4.70 5.71 7.39
C ILE A 32 -4.26 4.61 6.45
N ILE A 33 -4.18 4.95 5.16
CA ILE A 33 -3.45 4.16 4.17
C ILE A 33 -2.19 4.97 3.87
N MET A 34 -1.03 4.42 4.19
CA MET A 34 0.25 5.06 3.87
C MET A 34 0.81 4.44 2.60
N TYR A 35 1.09 5.27 1.59
CA TYR A 35 1.69 4.87 0.33
C TYR A 35 3.17 5.24 0.35
N ILE A 36 4.05 4.25 0.33
CA ILE A 36 5.47 4.41 0.60
C ILE A 36 6.26 3.81 -0.55
N TYR A 37 7.12 4.63 -1.17
CA TYR A 37 8.06 4.12 -2.17
C TYR A 37 9.25 3.42 -1.50
N VAL A 38 9.62 2.27 -2.05
CA VAL A 38 10.75 1.46 -1.62
C VAL A 38 11.62 1.09 -2.83
N GLU A 39 12.90 0.80 -2.59
CA GLU A 39 13.85 0.49 -3.65
C GLU A 39 13.55 -0.85 -4.36
N ASP A 40 13.20 -1.89 -3.59
CA ASP A 40 12.91 -3.23 -4.09
C ASP A 40 11.73 -3.85 -3.35
N VAL A 41 10.58 -3.93 -4.04
CA VAL A 41 9.35 -4.50 -3.50
C VAL A 41 9.46 -6.01 -3.25
N ASN A 42 10.10 -6.76 -4.14
CA ASN A 42 10.17 -8.23 -4.00
C ASN A 42 11.07 -8.62 -2.84
N ASN A 43 12.25 -8.01 -2.75
CA ASN A 43 13.16 -8.26 -1.63
C ASN A 43 12.54 -7.87 -0.29
N LEU A 44 11.81 -6.75 -0.22
CA LEU A 44 11.11 -6.37 1.00
C LEU A 44 10.00 -7.36 1.34
N TYR A 45 9.19 -7.75 0.36
CA TYR A 45 8.12 -8.73 0.52
C TYR A 45 8.65 -10.06 1.07
N ASP A 46 9.70 -10.61 0.48
CA ASP A 46 10.31 -11.88 0.92
C ASP A 46 10.90 -11.76 2.33
N LYS A 47 11.47 -10.60 2.68
CA LYS A 47 12.07 -10.36 4.00
C LYS A 47 11.04 -10.30 5.12
N ILE A 48 9.87 -9.73 4.88
CA ILE A 48 8.88 -9.45 5.94
C ILE A 48 7.65 -10.36 5.88
N GLY A 49 7.43 -11.08 4.77
CA GLY A 49 6.17 -11.74 4.45
C GLY A 49 5.65 -12.72 5.50
N ASP A 50 6.55 -13.40 6.21
CA ASP A 50 6.19 -14.34 7.28
C ASP A 50 5.82 -13.66 8.61
N ASN A 51 6.12 -12.36 8.76
CA ASN A 51 5.98 -11.60 10.00
C ASN A 51 4.84 -10.56 9.97
N VAL A 52 4.16 -10.41 8.83
CA VAL A 52 3.13 -9.38 8.63
C VAL A 52 1.90 -9.99 7.95
N GLU A 53 0.74 -9.38 8.14
CA GLU A 53 -0.45 -9.77 7.41
C GLU A 53 -0.38 -9.22 5.98
N ILE A 54 -0.24 -10.10 4.99
CA ILE A 54 -0.27 -9.74 3.57
C ILE A 54 -1.71 -9.57 3.12
N VAL A 55 -2.07 -8.33 2.82
CA VAL A 55 -3.42 -7.89 2.42
C VAL A 55 -3.54 -7.90 0.88
N MET A 56 -2.46 -7.55 0.19
CA MET A 56 -2.34 -7.70 -1.26
C MET A 56 -0.93 -8.19 -1.60
N LYS A 57 -0.81 -9.30 -2.34
CA LYS A 57 0.49 -9.79 -2.85
C LYS A 57 1.07 -8.83 -3.91
N PRO A 58 2.40 -8.81 -4.11
CA PRO A 58 3.04 -8.01 -5.14
C PRO A 58 2.37 -8.15 -6.50
N VAL A 59 1.98 -7.01 -7.09
CA VAL A 59 1.32 -6.93 -8.39
C VAL A 59 1.81 -5.72 -9.16
N ASP A 60 1.93 -5.88 -10.47
CA ASP A 60 2.26 -4.78 -11.38
C ASP A 60 0.97 -4.06 -11.79
N GLN A 61 0.97 -2.75 -11.61
CA GLN A 61 -0.10 -1.86 -12.00
C GLN A 61 0.12 -1.34 -13.41
N TRP A 62 -0.96 -1.09 -14.14
CA TRP A 62 -0.94 -0.66 -15.55
C TRP A 62 -0.20 0.67 -15.79
N TYR A 63 -0.02 1.47 -14.74
CA TYR A 63 0.68 2.76 -14.76
C TYR A 63 2.16 2.67 -14.35
N GLY A 64 2.77 1.49 -14.40
CA GLY A 64 4.23 1.33 -14.22
C GLY A 64 4.70 1.30 -12.77
N ILE A 65 3.85 0.84 -11.84
CA ILE A 65 4.21 0.65 -10.44
C ILE A 65 4.04 -0.81 -10.07
N ARG A 66 5.01 -1.37 -9.34
CA ARG A 66 4.84 -2.64 -8.64
C ARG A 66 4.58 -2.36 -7.17
N GLU A 67 3.55 -2.96 -6.61
CA GLU A 67 3.19 -2.71 -5.21
C GLU A 67 2.59 -3.92 -4.51
N PHE A 68 2.67 -3.91 -3.19
CA PHE A 68 1.97 -4.84 -2.31
C PHE A 68 1.42 -4.09 -1.10
N ALA A 69 0.47 -4.70 -0.39
CA ALA A 69 -0.13 -4.09 0.80
C ALA A 69 -0.06 -5.03 1.99
N ILE A 70 0.23 -4.46 3.16
CA ILE A 70 0.24 -5.16 4.44
C ILE A 70 -0.69 -4.47 5.43
N GLN A 71 -1.15 -5.22 6.42
CA GLN A 71 -1.78 -4.68 7.61
C GLN A 71 -0.82 -4.81 8.79
N ASP A 72 -0.58 -3.70 9.50
CA ASP A 72 0.17 -3.72 10.74
C ASP A 72 -0.68 -4.26 11.90
N PRO A 73 -0.07 -4.59 13.06
CA PRO A 73 -0.82 -5.10 14.22
C PRO A 73 -1.88 -4.16 14.79
N PHE A 74 -1.90 -2.88 14.41
CA PHE A 74 -2.87 -1.88 14.85
C PHE A 74 -4.03 -1.71 13.84
N GLY A 75 -3.98 -2.41 12.70
CA GLY A 75 -5.00 -2.35 11.65
C GLY A 75 -4.74 -1.28 10.59
N THR A 76 -3.58 -0.63 10.60
CA THR A 76 -3.17 0.34 9.58
C THR A 76 -2.77 -0.38 8.30
N ILE A 77 -3.13 0.17 7.15
CA ILE A 77 -2.68 -0.36 5.87
C ILE A 77 -1.45 0.40 5.39
N LEU A 78 -0.41 -0.34 5.05
CA LEU A 78 0.77 0.17 4.37
C LEU A 78 0.82 -0.39 2.96
N ILE A 79 1.03 0.48 1.99
CA ILE A 79 1.23 0.13 0.59
C ILE A 79 2.67 0.46 0.25
N LEU A 80 3.38 -0.56 -0.19
CA LEU A 80 4.82 -0.51 -0.46
C LEU A 80 4.99 -0.65 -1.96
N ALA A 81 5.52 0.39 -2.58
CA ALA A 81 5.51 0.59 -4.02
C ALA A 81 6.90 0.83 -4.58
N GLN A 82 7.14 0.37 -5.80
CA GLN A 82 8.37 0.57 -6.55
C GLN A 82 8.00 1.01 -7.97
N VAL A 83 8.68 2.03 -8.47
CA VAL A 83 8.57 2.44 -9.88
C VAL A 83 9.24 1.40 -10.76
N LEU A 84 8.51 0.88 -11.75
CA LEU A 84 9.06 -0.01 -12.77
C LEU A 84 9.74 0.84 -13.85
N ALA A 85 11.01 0.56 -14.11
CA ALA A 85 11.80 1.23 -15.16
C ALA A 85 11.56 0.61 -16.54
#